data_AF-A0A845ZK87-F1
#
_entry.id   AF-A0A845ZK87-F1
#
_cell.length_a   1.000
_cell.length_b   1.000
_cell.length_c   1.000
_cell.angle_alpha   90.00
_cell.angle_beta   90.00
_cell.angle_gamma   90.00
#
_symmetry.space_group_name_H-M   'P 1'
#
loop_
_entity.id
_entity.type
_entity.pdbx_description
1 polymer ?
#
loop_
_entity_poly.entity_id
_entity_poly.type
_entity_poly.pdbx_seq_one_letter_code
_entity_poly.pdbx_strand_id
1 'polypeptide(L)' 'MDSVMRFETLQDDFDRVLDKAGVPFKVQIPVINKTEERKKNYREYYNERSRKIVQYVFHEELKRYGYEF' A
#
# COMPACT_ATOMS: atom_id res chain seq x y z
N MET A 1 -5.98 -17.01 -10.94
CA MET A 1 -6.83 -16.19 -10.03
C MET A 1 -6.00 -15.00 -9.65
N ASP A 2 -6.38 -13.82 -10.12
CA ASP A 2 -5.57 -12.62 -9.92
C ASP A 2 -6.06 -11.87 -8.69
N SER A 3 -5.15 -11.32 -7.91
CA SER A 3 -5.48 -10.53 -6.71
C SER A 3 -4.54 -9.33 -6.61
N VAL A 4 -5.12 -8.17 -6.34
CA VAL A 4 -4.39 -6.92 -6.08
C VAL A 4 -4.26 -6.77 -4.57
N MET A 5 -3.04 -6.55 -4.09
CA MET A 5 -2.71 -6.40 -2.67
C MET A 5 -2.13 -5.02 -2.39
N ARG A 6 -2.33 -4.50 -1.18
CA ARG A 6 -1.78 -3.21 -0.75
C ARG A 6 -0.58 -3.43 0.17
N PHE A 7 0.45 -2.58 0.07
CA PHE A 7 1.61 -2.70 0.96
C PHE A 7 1.26 -2.44 2.42
N GLU A 8 0.26 -1.59 2.66
CA GLU A 8 -0.25 -1.22 3.97
C GLU A 8 -0.94 -2.38 4.69
N THR A 9 -1.51 -3.33 3.95
CA THR A 9 -2.24 -4.51 4.44
C THR A 9 -1.69 -5.80 3.82
N LEU A 10 -0.40 -5.83 3.50
CA LEU A 10 0.19 -6.86 2.63
C LEU A 10 0.04 -8.27 3.22
N GLN A 11 0.26 -8.42 4.53
CA GLN A 11 0.13 -9.71 5.19
C GLN A 11 -1.32 -10.21 5.16
N ASP A 12 -2.28 -9.35 5.51
CA ASP A 12 -3.71 -9.71 5.52
C ASP A 12 -4.22 -10.04 4.12
N ASP A 13 -3.81 -9.26 3.11
CA ASP A 13 -4.18 -9.51 1.72
C ASP A 13 -3.56 -10.82 1.22
N PHE A 14 -2.32 -11.11 1.59
CA PHE A 14 -1.67 -12.37 1.24
C PHE A 14 -2.35 -13.57 1.90
N ASP A 15 -2.71 -13.46 3.18
CA ASP A 15 -3.44 -14.51 3.88
C ASP A 15 -4.78 -14.81 3.21
N ARG A 16 -5.50 -13.78 2.73
CA ARG A 16 -6.74 -13.95 1.94
C ARG A 16 -6.50 -14.67 0.62
N VAL A 17 -5.37 -14.40 -0.04
CA VAL A 17 -4.99 -15.10 -1.29
C VAL A 17 -4.70 -16.57 -1.01
N LEU A 18 -3.99 -16.89 0.08
CA LEU A 18 -3.74 -18.28 0.49
C LEU A 18 -5.05 -19.03 0.76
N ASP A 19 -6.01 -18.41 1.45
CA ASP A 19 -7.34 -19.01 1.68
C ASP A 19 -8.07 -19.30 0.37
N LYS A 20 -8.08 -18.32 -0.53
CA LYS A 20 -8.70 -18.44 -1.86
C LYS A 20 -8.05 -19.53 -2.72
N ALA A 21 -6.74 -19.75 -2.54
CA ALA A 21 -5.98 -20.79 -3.22
C ALA A 21 -6.09 -22.17 -2.55
N GLY A 22 -6.76 -22.29 -1.39
CA GLY A 22 -6.92 -23.54 -0.66
C GLY A 22 -5.65 -23.99 0.09
N VAL A 23 -4.73 -23.07 0.39
CA VAL A 23 -3.53 -23.38 1.17
C VAL A 23 -3.91 -23.52 2.65
N PRO A 24 -3.64 -24.65 3.31
CA PRO A 24 -4.17 -24.93 4.65
C PRO A 24 -3.38 -24.27 5.78
N PHE A 25 -2.35 -23.49 5.47
CA PHE A 25 -1.49 -22.82 6.44
C PHE A 25 -1.19 -21.38 6.01
N LYS A 26 -0.91 -20.53 6.99
CA LYS A 26 -0.47 -19.15 6.78
C LYS A 26 1.05 -19.07 6.77
N VAL A 27 1.57 -18.15 5.97
CA VAL A 27 3.01 -17.84 5.94
C VAL A 27 3.18 -16.35 6.19
N GLN A 28 4.06 -16.02 7.13
CA GLN A 28 4.43 -14.63 7.40
C GLN A 28 5.42 -14.15 6.34
N ILE A 29 5.12 -13.02 5.71
CA ILE A 29 5.99 -12.38 4.74
C ILE A 29 7.18 -11.78 5.50
N PRO A 30 8.42 -12.20 5.20
CA PRO A 30 9.59 -11.66 5.87
C PRO A 30 9.82 -10.20 5.46
N VAL A 31 9.96 -9.30 6.44
CA VAL A 31 10.33 -7.90 6.20
C VAL A 31 11.85 -7.77 6.34
N ILE A 32 12.55 -7.72 5.21
CA ILE A 32 14.02 -7.65 5.14
C ILE A 32 14.46 -6.27 4.65
N ASN A 33 15.64 -5.80 5.06
CA ASN A 33 16.24 -4.53 4.62
C ASN A 33 15.37 -3.29 4.90
N LYS A 34 14.73 -3.24 6.06
CA LYS A 34 13.90 -2.10 6.46
C LYS A 34 14.77 -0.84 6.61
N THR A 35 14.50 0.18 5.81
CA THR A 35 15.17 1.48 5.96
C THR A 35 14.61 2.19 7.19
N GLU A 36 15.46 2.40 8.21
CA GLU A 36 15.06 3.02 9.48
C GLU A 36 14.57 4.48 9.32
N GLU A 37 15.04 5.19 8.30
CA GLU A 37 14.62 6.58 7.99
C GLU A 37 13.17 6.70 7.50
N ARG A 38 12.51 5.58 7.11
CA ARG A 38 11.12 5.57 6.64
C ARG A 38 10.09 5.78 7.77
N LYS A 39 10.53 6.10 9.00
CA LYS A 39 9.65 6.40 10.13
C LYS A 39 8.83 7.68 9.93
N LYS A 40 9.32 8.64 9.13
CA LYS A 40 8.56 9.85 8.81
C LYS A 40 7.47 9.55 7.80
N ASN A 41 6.26 10.06 8.05
CA ASN A 41 5.18 9.96 7.08
C ASN A 41 5.58 10.73 5.82
N TYR A 42 5.60 10.07 4.66
CA TYR A 42 6.07 10.69 3.43
C TYR A 42 5.30 11.97 3.07
N ARG A 43 4.04 12.11 3.53
CA ARG A 43 3.20 13.30 3.34
C ARG A 43 3.78 14.55 4.02
N GLU A 44 4.65 14.39 5.02
CA GLU A 44 5.33 15.51 5.70
C GLU A 44 6.34 16.22 4.79
N TYR A 45 6.87 15.54 3.76
CA TYR A 45 7.76 16.17 2.77
C TYR A 45 7.01 17.02 1.74
N TYR A 46 5.67 16.99 1.73
CA TYR A 46 4.84 17.71 0.77
C TYR A 46 4.25 18.98 1.40
N ASN A 47 4.56 20.13 0.79
CA ASN A 47 3.88 21.39 1.08
C ASN A 47 2.54 21.50 0.32
N GLU A 48 1.73 22.50 0.65
CA GLU A 48 0.39 22.66 0.04
C GLU A 48 0.42 22.70 -1.49
N ARG A 49 1.43 23.35 -2.09
CA ARG A 49 1.56 23.43 -3.54
C ARG A 49 1.80 22.06 -4.14
N SER A 50 2.73 21.27 -3.59
CA SER A 50 3.02 19.94 -4.12
C SER A 50 1.87 18.96 -3.90
N ARG A 51 1.13 19.06 -2.78
CA ARG A 51 -0.09 18.26 -2.55
C ARG A 51 -1.16 18.53 -3.61
N LYS A 52 -1.44 19.80 -3.92
CA LYS A 52 -2.40 20.17 -4.98
C LYS A 52 -2.00 19.63 -6.35
N ILE A 53 -0.71 19.65 -6.67
CA ILE A 53 -0.20 19.06 -7.92
C ILE A 53 -0.45 17.55 -7.94
N VAL A 54 -0.16 16.83 -6.86
CA VAL A 54 -0.42 15.38 -6.77
C VAL A 54 -1.91 15.07 -6.91
N GLN A 55 -2.76 15.80 -6.18
CA GLN A 55 -4.21 15.62 -6.25
C GLN A 55 -4.75 15.87 -7.66
N TYR A 56 -4.24 16.87 -8.37
CA TYR A 56 -4.65 17.17 -9.75
C TYR A 56 -4.13 16.15 -10.75
N VAL A 57 -2.84 15.79 -10.69
CA VAL A 57 -2.22 14.91 -11.69
C VAL A 57 -2.71 13.46 -11.54
N PHE A 58 -2.91 12.99 -10.32
CA PHE A 58 -3.26 11.60 -10.01
C PHE A 58 -4.72 11.43 -9.56
N HIS A 59 -5.62 12.36 -9.95
CA HIS A 59 -6.99 12.36 -9.43
C HIS A 59 -7.75 11.06 -9.75
N GLU A 60 -7.53 10.50 -10.95
CA GLU A 60 -8.17 9.25 -11.37
C GLU A 60 -7.68 8.06 -10.55
N GLU A 61 -6.37 7.94 -10.31
CA GLU A 61 -5.77 6.87 -9.54
C GLU A 61 -6.15 6.96 -8.06
N LEU A 62 -6.07 8.17 -7.49
CA LEU A 62 -6.49 8.42 -6.11
C LEU A 62 -7.94 8.00 -5.91
N LYS A 63 -8.84 8.39 -6.82
CA LYS A 63 -10.25 7.98 -6.79
C LYS A 63 -10.42 6.47 -6.99
N ARG A 64 -9.75 5.89 -7.98
CA ARG A 64 -9.86 4.46 -8.32
C ARG A 64 -9.44 3.55 -7.16
N TYR A 65 -8.42 3.96 -6.41
CA TYR A 65 -7.86 3.16 -5.32
C TYR A 65 -8.28 3.63 -3.93
N GLY A 66 -9.08 4.69 -3.83
CA GLY A 66 -9.57 5.25 -2.57
C GLY A 66 -8.47 5.89 -1.71
N TYR A 67 -7.48 6.52 -2.35
CA TYR A 67 -6.41 7.24 -1.67
C TYR A 67 -6.68 8.74 -1.63
N GLU A 68 -6.21 9.39 -0.56
CA GLU A 68 -6.29 10.84 -0.37
C GLU A 68 -4.91 11.40 0.02
N PHE A 69 -4.70 12.67 -0.31
CA PHE A 69 -3.46 13.40 -0.05
C PHE A 69 -3.70 14.68 0.72
#